data_AF-A0A821RBJ1-F1
#
_entry.id   AF-A0A821RBJ1-F1
#
_cell.length_a   1.000
_cell.length_b   1.000
_cell.length_c   1.000
_cell.angle_alpha   90.00
_cell.angle_beta   90.00
_cell.angle_gamma   90.00
#
_symmetry.space_group_name_H-M   'P 1'
#
loop_
_entity.id
_entity.type
_entity.pdbx_description
1 polymer ?
#
loop_
_entity_poly.entity_id
_entity_poly.type
_entity_poly.pdbx_seq_one_letter_code
_entity_poly.pdbx_strand_id
1 'polypeptide(L)'
;PPRCENEVDGILALSKCFKERYEDCPLFFEGSLQNACKEAFSSIPIQERRPVLVYIHNDESELRKKFCKDTFCSEKIINYLLENYIVWPWDITFQWNKNKLIKYWEETFSTEFWDEFLIGEWPLMIGIMRRFEFKTDAFITAKYQFKSLLKTDDLVGKQKPAMCEIALSELSHFKKLCDENEQDLSFDFCGTTGLCWDIILEIAQYLSLNDTISVFSTNILPLFNDGSKFQLSNPNIPFIKMILSRSDPTKIVSLKLDGDRIWSEKELTLLSSFKKVISMTLLNLTYDKNICQYGQYFPELTCLSLCYDNEINLSAFSSIFNQLWEKIRRFEIRCAGTLCTHYDYDMSQLVKLYKFNFSVKYFLFDIGQFPWASMNACYDNDPSCCLKSITSVIKKMFNIQYLHFIINTYDIEIFLNINPWGNLVNDCFRLKNIKIQTSESIVQSEELKRKVCNIQTALHAVRQTIKFQICTL
;
A
#
# COMPACT_ATOMS: atom_id res chain seq x y z
N PRO A 1 -28.89 12.22 -28.30
CA PRO A 1 -29.48 11.13 -29.13
C PRO A 1 -30.30 10.15 -28.27
N PRO A 2 -31.51 9.74 -28.71
CA PRO A 2 -32.31 8.76 -28.00
C PRO A 2 -31.74 7.34 -28.17
N ARG A 3 -31.63 6.60 -27.05
CA ARG A 3 -31.35 5.14 -27.01
C ARG A 3 -30.05 4.67 -27.67
N CYS A 4 -28.93 5.35 -27.42
CA CYS A 4 -27.62 4.84 -27.84
C CYS A 4 -27.30 3.51 -27.13
N GLU A 5 -26.75 2.53 -27.85
CA GLU A 5 -26.47 1.18 -27.30
C GLU A 5 -25.19 1.14 -26.46
N ASN A 6 -24.16 1.87 -26.86
CA ASN A 6 -22.87 1.96 -26.18
C ASN A 6 -22.34 3.42 -26.11
N GLU A 7 -21.23 3.63 -25.40
CA GLU A 7 -20.61 4.95 -25.20
C GLU A 7 -20.20 5.61 -26.52
N VAL A 8 -19.55 4.84 -27.39
CA VAL A 8 -18.98 5.36 -28.64
C VAL A 8 -20.09 5.88 -29.55
N ASP A 9 -21.17 5.12 -29.72
CA ASP A 9 -22.32 5.54 -30.52
C ASP A 9 -22.99 6.81 -29.94
N GLY A 10 -23.08 6.89 -28.61
CA GLY A 10 -23.60 8.06 -27.92
C GLY A 10 -22.78 9.32 -28.18
N ILE A 11 -21.47 9.20 -28.09
CA ILE A 11 -20.51 10.28 -28.34
C ILE A 11 -20.54 10.68 -29.80
N LEU A 12 -20.42 9.75 -30.74
CA LEU A 12 -20.42 10.04 -32.18
C LEU A 12 -21.70 10.77 -32.61
N ALA A 13 -22.85 10.31 -32.11
CA ALA A 13 -24.13 10.97 -32.40
C ALA A 13 -24.23 12.36 -31.76
N LEU A 14 -23.73 12.55 -30.53
CA LEU A 14 -23.65 13.87 -29.91
C LEU A 14 -22.70 14.79 -30.69
N SER A 15 -21.48 14.34 -31.00
CA SER A 15 -20.48 15.09 -31.78
C SER A 15 -21.02 15.55 -33.12
N LYS A 16 -21.74 14.68 -33.84
CA LYS A 16 -22.37 15.00 -35.11
C LYS A 16 -23.44 16.09 -34.95
N CYS A 17 -24.40 15.87 -34.05
CA CYS A 17 -25.47 16.85 -33.82
C CYS A 17 -24.95 18.18 -33.27
N PHE A 18 -23.86 18.15 -32.50
CA PHE A 18 -23.22 19.33 -31.96
C PHE A 18 -22.58 20.16 -33.09
N LYS A 19 -21.81 19.54 -33.99
CA LYS A 19 -21.21 20.17 -35.17
C LYS A 19 -22.25 20.76 -36.13
N GLU A 20 -23.38 20.09 -36.31
CA GLU A 20 -24.48 20.60 -37.15
C GLU A 20 -25.13 21.86 -36.54
N ARG A 21 -25.07 22.02 -35.21
CA ARG A 21 -25.70 23.13 -34.48
C ARG A 21 -24.75 24.29 -34.21
N TYR A 22 -23.46 24.01 -34.09
CA TYR A 22 -22.42 24.99 -33.77
C TYR A 22 -21.27 24.82 -34.78
N GLU A 23 -21.02 25.85 -35.58
CA GLU A 23 -20.03 25.82 -36.68
C GLU A 23 -18.63 25.48 -36.16
N ASP A 24 -18.20 26.15 -35.08
CA ASP A 24 -16.97 25.86 -34.36
C ASP A 24 -17.30 25.10 -33.06
N CYS A 25 -16.66 23.96 -32.84
CA CYS A 25 -16.84 23.17 -31.61
C CYS A 25 -15.54 22.56 -31.10
N PRO A 26 -15.43 22.31 -29.78
CA PRO A 26 -14.32 21.55 -29.22
C PRO A 26 -14.19 20.16 -29.85
N LEU A 27 -12.96 19.66 -29.96
CA LEU A 27 -12.71 18.28 -30.35
C LEU A 27 -13.08 17.35 -29.19
N PHE A 28 -14.00 16.44 -29.46
CA PHE A 28 -14.44 15.43 -28.50
C PHE A 28 -13.67 14.14 -28.68
N PHE A 29 -13.35 13.49 -27.57
CA PHE A 29 -12.73 12.17 -27.55
C PHE A 29 -13.74 11.09 -27.97
N GLU A 30 -13.46 10.39 -29.08
CA GLU A 30 -14.36 9.39 -29.68
C GLU A 30 -14.11 7.97 -29.12
N GLY A 31 -14.24 7.79 -27.81
CA GLY A 31 -14.04 6.51 -27.14
C GLY A 31 -14.72 6.44 -25.78
N SER A 32 -14.61 5.31 -25.08
CA SER A 32 -15.18 5.19 -23.72
C SER A 32 -14.52 6.15 -22.72
N LEU A 33 -15.22 6.47 -21.64
CA LEU A 33 -14.71 7.31 -20.55
C LEU A 33 -13.41 6.71 -19.95
N GLN A 34 -13.37 5.39 -19.84
CA GLN A 34 -12.18 4.67 -19.40
C GLN A 34 -11.00 4.86 -20.37
N ASN A 35 -11.26 4.84 -21.69
CA ASN A 35 -10.21 5.07 -22.69
C ASN A 35 -9.74 6.53 -22.69
N ALA A 36 -10.65 7.49 -22.48
CA ALA A 36 -10.28 8.90 -22.30
C ALA A 36 -9.35 9.08 -21.10
N CYS A 37 -9.66 8.44 -19.97
CA CYS A 37 -8.80 8.44 -18.78
C CYS A 37 -7.44 7.77 -19.04
N LYS A 38 -7.42 6.66 -19.78
CA LYS A 38 -6.16 6.00 -20.16
C LYS A 38 -5.30 6.91 -21.01
N GLU A 39 -5.85 7.55 -22.03
CA GLU A 39 -5.09 8.49 -22.87
C GLU A 39 -4.63 9.72 -22.08
N ALA A 40 -5.48 10.26 -21.21
CA ALA A 40 -5.16 11.41 -20.37
C ALA A 40 -3.99 11.14 -19.41
N PHE A 41 -4.02 9.99 -18.74
CA PHE A 41 -3.16 9.73 -17.59
C PHE A 41 -2.01 8.74 -17.87
N SER A 42 -1.98 8.10 -19.04
CA SER A 42 -0.95 7.13 -19.43
C SER A 42 -0.03 7.64 -20.53
N SER A 43 -0.19 8.90 -20.96
CA SER A 43 0.74 9.54 -21.90
C SER A 43 2.15 9.62 -21.34
N ILE A 44 3.12 9.43 -22.24
CA ILE A 44 4.56 9.47 -21.97
C ILE A 44 5.17 10.44 -22.99
N PRO A 45 5.94 11.44 -22.53
CA PRO A 45 6.36 11.69 -21.15
C PRO A 45 5.25 12.32 -20.27
N ILE A 46 5.45 12.39 -18.93
CA ILE A 46 4.45 12.90 -17.97
C ILE A 46 3.96 14.31 -18.34
N GLN A 47 4.83 15.13 -18.92
CA GLN A 47 4.52 16.49 -19.36
C GLN A 47 3.46 16.55 -20.48
N GLU A 48 3.20 15.44 -21.17
CA GLU A 48 2.14 15.33 -22.19
C GLU A 48 0.80 14.84 -21.60
N ARG A 49 0.75 14.54 -20.30
CA ARG A 49 -0.50 14.18 -19.62
C ARG A 49 -1.41 15.39 -19.54
N ARG A 50 -2.69 15.13 -19.75
CA ARG A 50 -3.73 16.16 -19.77
C ARG A 50 -4.91 15.67 -18.93
N PRO A 51 -5.50 16.52 -18.08
CA PRO A 51 -6.74 16.16 -17.39
C PRO A 51 -7.88 15.81 -18.36
N VAL A 52 -8.82 14.98 -17.90
CA VAL A 52 -10.06 14.73 -18.64
C VAL A 52 -11.10 15.77 -18.21
N LEU A 53 -11.77 16.38 -19.18
CA LEU A 53 -12.89 17.28 -18.95
C LEU A 53 -14.17 16.62 -19.46
N VAL A 54 -15.02 16.16 -18.53
CA VAL A 54 -16.31 15.54 -18.85
C VAL A 54 -17.34 16.64 -19.07
N TYR A 55 -17.88 16.73 -20.29
CA TYR A 55 -18.93 17.67 -20.68
C TYR A 55 -20.28 16.97 -20.73
N ILE A 56 -21.17 17.31 -19.80
CA ILE A 56 -22.52 16.76 -19.71
C ILE A 56 -23.52 17.70 -20.37
N HIS A 57 -24.11 17.22 -21.45
CA HIS A 57 -25.09 17.91 -22.27
C HIS A 57 -26.51 17.56 -21.83
N ASN A 58 -27.39 18.56 -21.77
CA ASN A 58 -28.83 18.36 -21.65
C ASN A 58 -29.55 19.34 -22.60
N ASP A 59 -30.28 18.80 -23.58
CA ASP A 59 -30.98 19.58 -24.59
C ASP A 59 -32.14 20.39 -23.98
N GLU A 60 -32.72 19.92 -22.88
CA GLU A 60 -33.82 20.59 -22.17
C GLU A 60 -33.36 21.82 -21.38
N SER A 61 -32.06 22.00 -21.16
CA SER A 61 -31.55 23.18 -20.46
C SER A 61 -31.52 24.43 -21.36
N GLU A 62 -32.07 25.53 -20.84
CA GLU A 62 -31.99 26.84 -21.49
C GLU A 62 -30.57 27.42 -21.44
N LEU A 63 -29.86 27.21 -20.32
CA LEU A 63 -28.48 27.67 -20.13
C LEU A 63 -27.53 27.05 -21.14
N ARG A 64 -27.83 25.84 -21.61
CA ARG A 64 -27.03 25.13 -22.61
C ARG A 64 -26.88 25.94 -23.89
N LYS A 65 -27.94 26.59 -24.39
CA LYS A 65 -27.87 27.32 -25.68
C LYS A 65 -26.90 28.48 -25.60
N LYS A 66 -27.01 29.27 -24.53
CA LYS A 66 -26.14 30.44 -24.27
C LYS A 66 -24.71 29.98 -24.00
N PHE A 67 -24.52 29.00 -23.13
CA PHE A 67 -23.19 28.49 -22.78
C PHE A 67 -22.44 27.92 -23.99
N CYS A 68 -23.08 27.05 -24.79
CA CYS A 68 -22.43 26.47 -25.97
C CYS A 68 -22.01 27.56 -26.96
N LYS A 69 -22.94 28.44 -27.34
CA LYS A 69 -22.69 29.47 -28.36
C LYS A 69 -21.71 30.55 -27.90
N ASP A 70 -21.84 31.02 -26.66
CA ASP A 70 -21.15 32.22 -26.21
C ASP A 70 -19.85 31.92 -25.45
N THR A 71 -19.63 30.67 -25.00
CA THR A 71 -18.47 30.29 -24.19
C THR A 71 -17.75 29.07 -24.75
N PHE A 72 -18.42 27.91 -24.79
CA PHE A 72 -17.78 26.63 -25.12
C PHE A 72 -17.27 26.56 -26.57
N CYS A 73 -18.00 27.17 -27.49
CA CYS A 73 -17.64 27.28 -28.92
C CYS A 73 -16.82 28.53 -29.25
N SER A 74 -16.34 29.28 -28.26
CA SER A 74 -15.44 30.40 -28.54
C SER A 74 -14.07 29.86 -28.95
N GLU A 75 -13.45 30.48 -29.96
CA GLU A 75 -12.13 30.09 -30.47
C GLU A 75 -11.07 29.99 -29.35
N LYS A 76 -11.09 30.94 -28.41
CA LYS A 76 -10.18 30.94 -27.25
C LYS A 76 -10.34 29.68 -26.40
N ILE A 77 -11.58 29.29 -26.09
CA ILE A 77 -11.85 28.10 -25.26
C ILE A 77 -11.53 26.83 -26.05
N ILE A 78 -11.88 26.76 -27.33
CA ILE A 78 -11.57 25.61 -28.19
C ILE A 78 -10.07 25.35 -28.22
N ASN A 79 -9.27 26.38 -28.52
CA ASN A 79 -7.81 26.25 -28.59
C ASN A 79 -7.22 25.85 -27.23
N TYR A 80 -7.70 26.45 -26.14
CA TYR A 80 -7.23 26.11 -24.80
C TYR A 80 -7.55 24.65 -24.42
N LEU A 81 -8.77 24.18 -24.73
CA LEU A 81 -9.18 22.81 -24.47
C LEU A 81 -8.37 21.81 -25.30
N LEU A 82 -8.12 22.10 -26.57
CA LEU A 82 -7.35 21.25 -27.47
C LEU A 82 -5.93 21.00 -26.94
N GLU A 83 -5.28 22.05 -26.45
CA GLU A 83 -3.91 21.98 -25.94
C GLU A 83 -3.83 21.31 -24.56
N ASN A 84 -4.82 21.54 -23.68
CA ASN A 84 -4.67 21.26 -22.24
C ASN A 84 -5.55 20.11 -21.71
N TYR A 85 -6.56 19.66 -22.46
CA TYR A 85 -7.55 18.70 -21.97
C TYR A 85 -7.87 17.60 -22.98
N ILE A 86 -8.32 16.46 -22.44
CA ILE A 86 -9.12 15.49 -23.21
C ILE A 86 -10.59 15.75 -22.88
N VAL A 87 -11.38 16.21 -23.85
CA VAL A 87 -12.79 16.53 -23.64
C VAL A 87 -13.66 15.33 -23.97
N TRP A 88 -14.35 14.78 -22.97
CA TRP A 88 -15.25 13.63 -23.13
C TRP A 88 -16.72 14.06 -22.97
N PRO A 89 -17.55 13.99 -24.03
CA PRO A 89 -18.91 14.50 -23.96
C PRO A 89 -19.95 13.39 -23.67
N TRP A 90 -21.04 13.73 -22.98
CA TRP A 90 -22.17 12.81 -22.83
C TRP A 90 -23.52 13.53 -22.77
N ASP A 91 -24.52 12.98 -23.45
CA ASP A 91 -25.87 13.56 -23.52
C ASP A 91 -26.82 12.85 -22.56
N ILE A 92 -27.29 13.57 -21.54
CA ILE A 92 -28.23 13.09 -20.53
C ILE A 92 -29.68 13.57 -20.74
N THR A 93 -29.99 14.16 -21.90
CA THR A 93 -31.33 14.67 -22.24
C THR A 93 -32.42 13.63 -21.95
N PHE A 94 -32.15 12.36 -22.23
CA PHE A 94 -33.05 11.26 -21.89
C PHE A 94 -32.60 10.56 -20.61
N GLN A 95 -33.56 10.25 -19.73
CA GLN A 95 -33.32 9.52 -18.48
C GLN A 95 -32.53 8.21 -18.67
N TRP A 96 -32.75 7.53 -19.79
CA TRP A 96 -31.99 6.33 -20.14
C TRP A 96 -30.47 6.59 -20.26
N ASN A 97 -30.07 7.67 -20.93
CA ASN A 97 -28.66 8.02 -21.08
C ASN A 97 -28.06 8.52 -19.75
N LYS A 98 -28.88 9.14 -18.90
CA LYS A 98 -28.50 9.51 -17.54
C LYS A 98 -28.15 8.28 -16.70
N ASN A 99 -28.98 7.24 -16.73
CA ASN A 99 -28.70 5.97 -16.05
C ASN A 99 -27.44 5.28 -16.62
N LYS A 100 -27.19 5.40 -17.92
CA LYS A 100 -25.97 4.88 -18.54
C LYS A 100 -24.72 5.63 -18.08
N LEU A 101 -24.77 6.96 -17.99
CA LEU A 101 -23.67 7.75 -17.44
C LEU A 101 -23.30 7.26 -16.04
N ILE A 102 -24.32 7.01 -15.19
CA ILE A 102 -24.14 6.48 -13.84
C ILE A 102 -23.33 5.20 -13.88
N LYS A 103 -23.78 4.23 -14.70
CA LYS A 103 -23.10 2.95 -14.87
C LYS A 103 -21.65 3.10 -15.35
N TYR A 104 -21.41 3.89 -16.41
CA TYR A 104 -20.05 4.05 -16.96
C TYR A 104 -19.08 4.64 -15.95
N TRP A 105 -19.58 5.55 -15.12
CA TRP A 105 -18.76 6.18 -14.11
C TRP A 105 -18.59 5.29 -12.86
N GLU A 106 -19.56 4.48 -12.46
CA GLU A 106 -19.35 3.43 -11.44
C GLU A 106 -18.37 2.34 -11.91
N GLU A 107 -18.34 2.04 -13.21
CA GLU A 107 -17.35 1.12 -13.80
C GLU A 107 -15.95 1.73 -13.89
N THR A 108 -15.86 3.07 -13.93
CA THR A 108 -14.58 3.79 -14.08
C THR A 108 -14.04 4.34 -12.74
N PHE A 109 -14.92 4.64 -11.78
CA PHE A 109 -14.64 5.33 -10.51
C PHE A 109 -15.49 4.72 -9.36
N SER A 110 -15.07 4.91 -8.10
CA SER A 110 -15.81 4.40 -6.93
C SER A 110 -17.14 5.15 -6.65
N THR A 111 -18.07 4.49 -5.97
CA THR A 111 -19.53 4.72 -5.99
C THR A 111 -20.08 5.90 -5.15
N GLU A 112 -19.26 6.76 -4.55
CA GLU A 112 -19.74 7.71 -3.52
C GLU A 112 -20.27 9.07 -4.03
N PHE A 113 -20.72 9.19 -5.29
CA PHE A 113 -20.69 10.52 -5.93
C PHE A 113 -21.98 11.04 -6.58
N TRP A 114 -23.03 10.25 -6.76
CA TRP A 114 -24.14 10.63 -7.66
C TRP A 114 -25.17 11.61 -7.11
N ASP A 115 -25.47 11.55 -5.81
CA ASP A 115 -26.63 12.24 -5.25
C ASP A 115 -26.53 13.78 -5.38
N GLU A 116 -25.32 14.34 -5.40
CA GLU A 116 -25.10 15.78 -5.61
C GLU A 116 -25.20 16.23 -7.08
N PHE A 117 -25.02 15.34 -8.06
CA PHE A 117 -24.99 15.66 -9.49
C PHE A 117 -26.37 15.69 -10.13
N LEU A 118 -27.30 14.92 -9.58
CA LEU A 118 -28.64 14.76 -10.14
C LEU A 118 -29.52 16.02 -9.97
N ILE A 119 -29.09 16.96 -9.12
CA ILE A 119 -29.83 18.18 -8.71
C ILE A 119 -29.26 19.45 -9.36
N GLY A 120 -28.23 19.35 -10.21
CA GLY A 120 -27.53 20.50 -10.79
C GLY A 120 -28.21 21.18 -11.99
N GLU A 121 -27.77 22.41 -12.28
CA GLU A 121 -28.04 23.12 -13.54
C GLU A 121 -27.14 22.59 -14.67
N TRP A 122 -27.69 22.43 -15.88
CA TRP A 122 -26.98 21.92 -17.06
C TRP A 122 -26.69 23.04 -18.05
N PRO A 123 -25.66 22.98 -18.89
CA PRO A 123 -24.71 21.88 -19.06
C PRO A 123 -23.68 21.88 -17.93
N LEU A 124 -23.09 20.72 -17.64
CA LEU A 124 -22.13 20.59 -16.54
C LEU A 124 -20.76 20.18 -17.07
N MET A 125 -19.69 20.79 -16.54
CA MET A 125 -18.31 20.39 -16.83
C MET A 125 -17.65 19.87 -15.56
N ILE A 126 -16.98 18.72 -15.67
CA ILE A 126 -16.32 18.06 -14.56
C ILE A 126 -14.86 17.82 -14.96
N GLY A 127 -13.93 18.43 -14.23
CA GLY A 127 -12.51 18.12 -14.36
C GLY A 127 -12.17 16.85 -13.59
N ILE A 128 -11.47 15.92 -14.24
CA ILE A 128 -10.96 14.69 -13.65
C ILE A 128 -9.43 14.69 -13.77
N MET A 129 -8.78 14.48 -12.63
CA MET A 129 -7.32 14.36 -12.54
C MET A 129 -6.94 13.09 -11.77
N ARG A 130 -5.77 12.54 -12.11
CA ARG A 130 -5.18 11.43 -11.36
C ARG A 130 -4.56 11.96 -10.07
N ARG A 131 -5.03 11.46 -8.92
CA ARG A 131 -4.44 11.73 -7.61
C ARG A 131 -3.65 10.51 -7.14
N PHE A 132 -2.45 10.73 -6.62
CA PHE A 132 -1.65 9.68 -6.00
C PHE A 132 -1.83 9.79 -4.49
N GLU A 133 -2.51 8.83 -3.87
CA GLU A 133 -2.62 8.72 -2.41
C GLU A 133 -1.95 7.42 -1.95
N PHE A 134 -1.04 7.52 -0.97
CA PHE A 134 -0.12 6.45 -0.54
C PHE A 134 -0.79 5.29 0.24
N LYS A 135 -2.11 5.16 0.27
CA LYS A 135 -2.78 4.19 1.17
C LYS A 135 -3.68 3.13 0.54
N THR A 136 -4.09 3.25 -0.70
CA THR A 136 -4.92 2.25 -1.41
C THR A 136 -4.94 2.62 -2.89
N ASP A 137 -5.25 1.66 -3.77
CA ASP A 137 -5.35 1.86 -5.22
C ASP A 137 -5.92 3.24 -5.59
N ALA A 138 -5.17 3.98 -6.41
CA ALA A 138 -5.36 5.38 -6.73
C ALA A 138 -6.84 5.79 -6.87
N PHE A 139 -7.38 6.51 -5.89
CA PHE A 139 -8.67 7.14 -6.04
C PHE A 139 -8.52 8.38 -6.93
N ILE A 140 -9.02 8.25 -8.16
CA ILE A 140 -9.19 9.34 -9.12
C ILE A 140 -10.39 10.16 -8.65
N THR A 141 -10.17 11.35 -8.08
CA THR A 141 -10.94 12.59 -8.35
C THR A 141 -10.54 13.69 -7.37
N ALA A 142 -10.02 14.80 -7.87
CA ALA A 142 -10.20 16.11 -7.24
C ALA A 142 -11.28 16.85 -8.03
N LYS A 143 -12.36 17.21 -7.35
CA LYS A 143 -13.60 17.78 -7.92
C LYS A 143 -13.45 19.28 -8.11
N TYR A 144 -13.52 19.76 -9.34
CA TYR A 144 -13.77 21.17 -9.63
C TYR A 144 -15.09 21.28 -10.39
N GLN A 145 -16.12 21.80 -9.73
CA GLN A 145 -17.42 22.06 -10.34
C GLN A 145 -17.44 23.52 -10.80
N PHE A 146 -17.59 23.77 -12.09
CA PHE A 146 -17.73 25.13 -12.65
C PHE A 146 -19.13 25.71 -12.36
N LYS A 147 -19.53 25.76 -11.08
CA LYS A 147 -20.83 26.31 -10.62
C LYS A 147 -20.91 27.83 -10.77
N SER A 148 -19.78 28.54 -10.79
CA SER A 148 -19.71 30.00 -10.93
C SER A 148 -20.09 30.50 -12.33
N LEU A 149 -19.90 29.68 -13.37
CA LEU A 149 -20.18 30.06 -14.76
C LEU A 149 -21.68 30.13 -15.10
N LEU A 150 -22.55 29.55 -14.27
CA LEU A 150 -23.97 29.32 -14.62
C LEU A 150 -24.98 29.96 -13.68
N LYS A 151 -24.57 30.50 -12.52
CA LYS A 151 -25.48 31.23 -11.62
C LYS A 151 -26.08 32.44 -12.32
N THR A 152 -27.37 32.33 -12.61
CA THR A 152 -28.18 33.24 -13.41
C THR A 152 -28.17 34.69 -12.93
N ASP A 153 -28.08 34.94 -11.62
CA ASP A 153 -28.09 36.29 -11.05
C ASP A 153 -26.85 37.14 -11.46
N ASP A 154 -25.72 36.49 -11.76
CA ASP A 154 -24.49 37.16 -12.22
C ASP A 154 -24.40 37.31 -13.76
N LEU A 155 -25.34 36.71 -14.51
CA LEU A 155 -25.26 36.50 -15.96
C LEU A 155 -26.26 37.33 -16.76
N VAL A 156 -27.24 37.94 -16.10
CA VAL A 156 -28.18 38.88 -16.70
C VAL A 156 -27.47 40.23 -16.84
N GLY A 157 -26.84 40.46 -17.99
CA GLY A 157 -26.28 41.77 -18.38
C GLY A 157 -24.78 41.82 -18.73
N LYS A 158 -24.01 40.76 -18.48
CA LYS A 158 -22.58 40.72 -18.86
C LYS A 158 -22.39 40.45 -20.36
N GLN A 159 -21.50 41.20 -21.01
CA GLN A 159 -21.17 41.04 -22.43
C GLN A 159 -20.41 39.72 -22.71
N LYS A 160 -20.55 39.18 -23.92
CA LYS A 160 -19.89 37.94 -24.42
C LYS A 160 -18.39 37.79 -24.04
N PRO A 161 -17.54 38.84 -24.10
CA PRO A 161 -16.13 38.71 -23.74
C PRO A 161 -15.93 38.31 -22.28
N ALA A 162 -16.74 38.82 -21.36
CA ALA A 162 -16.58 38.57 -19.93
C ALA A 162 -16.80 37.09 -19.54
N MET A 163 -17.69 36.39 -20.25
CA MET A 163 -17.98 34.97 -20.00
C MET A 163 -16.84 34.04 -20.42
N CYS A 164 -16.26 34.31 -21.60
CA CYS A 164 -15.11 33.56 -22.09
C CYS A 164 -13.91 33.69 -21.14
N GLU A 165 -13.64 34.92 -20.65
CA GLU A 165 -12.50 35.16 -19.75
C GLU A 165 -12.68 34.47 -18.38
N ILE A 166 -13.90 34.43 -17.83
CA ILE A 166 -14.17 33.69 -16.58
C ILE A 166 -13.94 32.18 -16.81
N ALA A 167 -14.46 31.63 -17.90
CA ALA A 167 -14.30 30.21 -18.20
C ALA A 167 -12.83 29.83 -18.42
N LEU A 168 -12.08 30.66 -19.14
CA LEU A 168 -10.66 30.47 -19.38
C LEU A 168 -9.85 30.56 -18.09
N SER A 169 -10.18 31.51 -17.20
CA SER A 169 -9.54 31.64 -15.89
C SER A 169 -9.75 30.42 -15.01
N GLU A 170 -10.97 29.89 -14.95
CA GLU A 170 -11.31 28.72 -14.14
C GLU A 170 -10.65 27.44 -14.69
N LEU A 171 -10.65 27.25 -16.03
CA LEU A 171 -9.94 26.14 -16.67
C LEU A 171 -8.42 26.26 -16.41
N SER A 172 -7.85 27.45 -16.58
CA SER A 172 -6.43 27.68 -16.33
C SER A 172 -6.03 27.42 -14.89
N HIS A 173 -6.89 27.81 -13.93
CA HIS A 173 -6.66 27.52 -12.52
C HIS A 173 -6.70 26.01 -12.25
N PHE A 174 -7.68 25.29 -12.79
CA PHE A 174 -7.75 23.83 -12.65
C PHE A 174 -6.55 23.13 -13.28
N LYS A 175 -6.12 23.53 -14.49
CA LYS A 175 -4.92 22.99 -15.13
C LYS A 175 -3.68 23.24 -14.28
N LYS A 176 -3.55 24.42 -13.71
CA LYS A 176 -2.45 24.75 -12.80
C LYS A 176 -2.45 23.84 -11.56
N LEU A 177 -3.61 23.57 -10.95
CA LEU A 177 -3.71 22.62 -9.83
C LEU A 177 -3.31 21.19 -10.23
N CYS A 178 -3.68 20.75 -11.43
CA CYS A 178 -3.22 19.46 -11.96
C CYS A 178 -1.70 19.44 -12.11
N ASP A 179 -1.13 20.50 -12.67
CA ASP A 179 0.32 20.61 -12.90
C ASP A 179 1.09 20.70 -11.58
N GLU A 180 0.57 21.42 -10.59
CA GLU A 180 1.13 21.47 -9.24
C GLU A 180 1.08 20.09 -8.58
N ASN A 181 -0.02 19.35 -8.68
CA ASN A 181 -0.12 17.98 -8.14
C ASN A 181 0.85 17.00 -8.85
N GLU A 182 1.13 17.18 -10.14
CA GLU A 182 2.16 16.41 -10.85
C GLU A 182 3.59 16.88 -10.54
N GLN A 183 3.77 18.17 -10.25
CA GLN A 183 5.07 18.76 -9.89
C GLN A 183 5.45 18.52 -8.44
N ASP A 184 4.51 18.49 -7.49
CA ASP A 184 4.75 18.14 -6.09
C ASP A 184 5.31 16.72 -5.98
N LEU A 185 4.86 15.79 -6.83
CA LEU A 185 5.47 14.46 -7.01
C LEU A 185 6.92 14.51 -7.51
N SER A 186 7.32 15.57 -8.23
CA SER A 186 8.68 15.75 -8.71
C SER A 186 9.58 16.50 -7.71
N PHE A 187 9.01 17.45 -6.94
CA PHE A 187 9.76 18.42 -6.14
C PHE A 187 9.85 18.03 -4.66
N ASP A 188 8.76 17.60 -4.01
CA ASP A 188 8.83 17.03 -2.64
C ASP A 188 9.64 15.72 -2.61
N PHE A 189 9.74 15.08 -3.77
CA PHE A 189 10.49 13.85 -3.96
C PHE A 189 12.01 14.06 -4.07
N CYS A 190 12.44 15.21 -4.61
CA CYS A 190 13.86 15.48 -4.87
C CYS A 190 14.47 16.54 -3.93
N GLY A 191 13.67 17.41 -3.33
CA GLY A 191 14.17 18.64 -2.70
C GLY A 191 14.37 18.59 -1.18
N THR A 192 13.50 17.92 -0.44
CA THR A 192 13.37 18.16 1.01
C THR A 192 13.79 17.00 1.90
N THR A 193 14.11 15.83 1.34
CA THR A 193 14.57 14.72 2.15
C THR A 193 15.84 14.10 1.61
N GLY A 194 16.91 14.16 2.40
CA GLY A 194 17.93 13.11 2.39
C GLY A 194 17.36 11.76 2.90
N LEU A 195 16.14 11.37 2.52
CA LEU A 195 15.46 10.16 2.99
C LEU A 195 15.53 9.04 1.95
N CYS A 196 16.07 7.93 2.46
CA CYS A 196 15.78 6.54 2.14
C CYS A 196 15.47 6.22 0.67
N TRP A 197 16.53 5.80 -0.02
CA TRP A 197 16.52 5.00 -1.26
C TRP A 197 15.50 3.84 -1.28
N ASP A 198 15.11 3.33 -0.11
CA ASP A 198 13.99 2.39 0.04
C ASP A 198 12.68 2.95 -0.56
N ILE A 199 12.42 4.26 -0.43
CA ILE A 199 11.21 4.95 -0.94
C ILE A 199 11.23 5.05 -2.47
N ILE A 200 12.40 5.30 -3.09
CA ILE A 200 12.55 5.30 -4.56
C ILE A 200 12.25 3.91 -5.13
N LEU A 201 12.78 2.86 -4.50
CA LEU A 201 12.53 1.48 -4.89
C LEU A 201 11.07 1.07 -4.64
N GLU A 202 10.49 1.55 -3.54
CA GLU A 202 9.10 1.35 -3.15
C GLU A 202 8.12 2.10 -4.04
N ILE A 203 8.53 3.18 -4.71
CA ILE A 203 7.70 3.89 -5.71
C ILE A 203 7.89 3.30 -7.11
N ALA A 204 9.12 2.92 -7.47
CA ALA A 204 9.44 2.29 -8.76
C ALA A 204 8.69 0.98 -9.01
N GLN A 205 8.25 0.28 -7.95
CA GLN A 205 7.44 -0.93 -8.04
C GLN A 205 5.96 -0.67 -8.38
N TYR A 206 5.44 0.53 -8.08
CA TYR A 206 4.07 0.94 -8.41
C TYR A 206 3.96 1.67 -9.75
N LEU A 207 5.10 2.06 -10.30
CA LEU A 207 5.23 2.67 -11.61
C LEU A 207 5.52 1.59 -12.66
N SER A 208 5.01 1.77 -13.88
CA SER A 208 5.49 0.96 -14.99
C SER A 208 6.99 1.21 -15.19
N LEU A 209 7.73 0.26 -15.78
CA LEU A 209 9.18 0.45 -16.02
C LEU A 209 9.48 1.76 -16.77
N ASN A 210 8.60 2.15 -17.69
CA ASN A 210 8.74 3.40 -18.46
C ASN A 210 8.44 4.63 -17.61
N ASP A 211 7.46 4.56 -16.70
CA ASP A 211 7.17 5.64 -15.75
C ASP A 211 8.29 5.79 -14.73
N THR A 212 8.85 4.69 -14.21
CA THR A 212 10.02 4.71 -13.32
C THR A 212 11.21 5.39 -14.00
N ILE A 213 11.49 5.04 -15.26
CA ILE A 213 12.60 5.63 -16.02
C ILE A 213 12.37 7.11 -16.34
N SER A 214 11.11 7.53 -16.59
CA SER A 214 10.79 8.92 -16.90
C SER A 214 10.76 9.82 -15.66
N VAL A 215 10.27 9.30 -14.53
CA VAL A 215 10.22 10.00 -13.23
C VAL A 215 11.62 10.21 -12.67
N PHE A 216 12.45 9.16 -12.67
CA PHE A 216 13.83 9.23 -12.14
C PHE A 216 14.82 9.62 -13.25
N SER A 217 14.60 10.78 -13.86
CA SER A 217 15.40 11.38 -14.96
C SER A 217 16.94 11.37 -14.74
N THR A 218 17.40 11.20 -13.50
CA THR A 218 18.78 10.87 -13.16
C THR A 218 19.05 9.37 -13.33
N ASN A 219 19.96 9.06 -14.25
CA ASN A 219 20.54 7.73 -14.45
C ASN A 219 20.83 7.07 -13.07
N ILE A 220 19.98 6.15 -12.61
CA ILE A 220 20.11 5.48 -11.30
C ILE A 220 21.30 4.50 -11.25
N LEU A 221 21.96 4.29 -12.39
CA LEU A 221 23.02 3.30 -12.59
C LEU A 221 24.35 3.60 -11.86
N PRO A 222 24.83 4.87 -11.75
CA PRO A 222 25.97 5.19 -10.91
C PRO A 222 25.74 4.86 -9.44
N LEU A 223 24.48 4.83 -8.98
CA LEU A 223 24.12 4.52 -7.59
C LEU A 223 24.39 3.05 -7.24
N PHE A 224 24.14 2.12 -8.18
CA PHE A 224 24.50 0.72 -7.98
C PHE A 224 26.00 0.46 -8.02
N ASN A 225 26.82 1.45 -8.40
CA ASN A 225 28.26 1.30 -8.56
C ASN A 225 29.09 1.84 -7.39
N ASP A 226 28.51 2.57 -6.42
CA ASP A 226 29.28 3.22 -5.34
C ASP A 226 29.78 2.28 -4.22
N GLY A 227 29.33 1.01 -4.23
CA GLY A 227 29.70 -0.01 -3.24
C GLY A 227 28.69 -0.19 -2.10
N SER A 228 27.59 0.56 -2.11
CA SER A 228 26.48 0.44 -1.16
C SER A 228 25.77 -0.92 -1.26
N LYS A 229 25.19 -1.34 -0.15
CA LYS A 229 24.35 -2.54 -0.02
C LYS A 229 22.88 -2.12 -0.08
N PHE A 230 22.05 -2.88 -0.79
CA PHE A 230 20.66 -2.51 -1.04
C PHE A 230 19.66 -3.51 -0.46
N GLN A 231 18.47 -2.99 -0.20
CA GLN A 231 17.25 -3.72 0.13
C GLN A 231 16.27 -3.57 -1.03
N LEU A 232 15.63 -4.65 -1.48
CA LEU A 232 14.57 -4.60 -2.47
C LEU A 232 13.24 -4.96 -1.83
N SER A 233 12.20 -4.16 -2.05
CA SER A 233 10.82 -4.45 -1.66
C SER A 233 10.01 -4.84 -2.88
N ASN A 234 9.29 -5.97 -2.81
CA ASN A 234 8.33 -6.47 -3.79
C ASN A 234 8.69 -6.26 -5.28
N PRO A 235 9.92 -6.60 -5.70
CA PRO A 235 10.36 -6.22 -7.03
C PRO A 235 9.57 -7.01 -8.09
N ASN A 236 8.99 -6.28 -9.05
CA ASN A 236 8.35 -6.92 -10.21
C ASN A 236 9.42 -7.52 -11.14
N ILE A 237 9.03 -8.50 -11.97
CA ILE A 237 9.99 -9.24 -12.81
C ILE A 237 10.74 -8.36 -13.82
N PRO A 238 10.08 -7.42 -14.52
CA PRO A 238 10.79 -6.46 -15.38
C PRO A 238 11.88 -5.68 -14.64
N PHE A 239 11.58 -5.24 -13.41
CA PHE A 239 12.52 -4.50 -12.57
C PHE A 239 13.68 -5.37 -12.08
N ILE A 240 13.43 -6.62 -11.66
CA ILE A 240 14.49 -7.58 -11.31
C ILE A 240 15.41 -7.78 -12.52
N LYS A 241 14.86 -8.03 -13.72
CA LYS A 241 15.65 -8.18 -14.95
C LYS A 241 16.47 -6.94 -15.26
N MET A 242 15.90 -5.75 -15.07
CA MET A 242 16.62 -4.49 -15.24
C MET A 242 17.81 -4.41 -14.27
N ILE A 243 17.61 -4.66 -12.97
CA ILE A 243 18.69 -4.65 -11.98
C ILE A 243 19.78 -5.64 -12.37
N LEU A 244 19.41 -6.89 -12.67
CA LEU A 244 20.36 -7.95 -13.02
C LEU A 244 21.14 -7.65 -14.30
N SER A 245 20.56 -6.94 -15.26
CA SER A 245 21.24 -6.57 -16.50
C SER A 245 22.19 -5.38 -16.35
N ARG A 246 22.09 -4.62 -15.26
CA ARG A 246 22.80 -3.33 -15.12
C ARG A 246 23.58 -3.16 -13.82
N SER A 247 23.43 -4.05 -12.85
CA SER A 247 24.01 -3.95 -11.51
C SER A 247 24.58 -5.28 -11.05
N ASP A 248 25.57 -5.23 -10.14
CA ASP A 248 26.12 -6.42 -9.50
C ASP A 248 25.08 -7.04 -8.54
N PRO A 249 24.56 -8.25 -8.80
CA PRO A 249 23.56 -8.91 -7.96
C PRO A 249 24.05 -9.19 -6.53
N THR A 250 25.37 -9.18 -6.30
CA THR A 250 25.96 -9.42 -4.98
C THR A 250 25.78 -8.25 -4.01
N LYS A 251 25.38 -7.07 -4.50
CA LYS A 251 25.11 -5.89 -3.67
C LYS A 251 23.73 -5.93 -2.99
N ILE A 252 22.82 -6.78 -3.47
CA ILE A 252 21.52 -6.98 -2.83
C ILE A 252 21.70 -7.94 -1.65
N VAL A 253 21.51 -7.42 -0.44
CA VAL A 253 21.72 -8.18 0.80
C VAL A 253 20.45 -8.40 1.61
N SER A 254 19.39 -7.64 1.32
CA SER A 254 18.10 -7.73 1.99
C SER A 254 16.96 -7.76 0.95
N LEU A 255 15.96 -8.60 1.18
CA LEU A 255 14.74 -8.66 0.37
C LEU A 255 13.51 -8.51 1.27
N LYS A 256 12.54 -7.71 0.84
CA LYS A 256 11.19 -7.69 1.39
C LYS A 256 10.24 -8.17 0.30
N LEU A 257 9.52 -9.26 0.55
CA LEU A 257 8.60 -9.87 -0.40
C LEU A 257 7.21 -9.97 0.21
N ASP A 258 6.18 -9.92 -0.62
CA ASP A 258 4.81 -10.22 -0.27
C ASP A 258 4.74 -11.73 -0.07
N GLY A 259 4.44 -12.11 1.17
CA GLY A 259 4.38 -13.49 1.61
C GLY A 259 3.15 -14.23 1.10
N ASP A 260 2.06 -13.51 0.80
CA ASP A 260 0.83 -14.07 0.28
C ASP A 260 0.86 -14.24 -1.25
N ARG A 261 1.74 -13.48 -1.92
CA ARG A 261 1.99 -13.68 -3.35
C ARG A 261 2.56 -15.06 -3.61
N ILE A 262 1.91 -15.80 -4.52
CA ILE A 262 2.45 -17.06 -5.05
C ILE A 262 3.51 -16.73 -6.09
N TRP A 263 4.78 -16.85 -5.69
CA TRP A 263 5.92 -16.73 -6.59
C TRP A 263 6.09 -18.02 -7.40
N SER A 264 6.13 -17.90 -8.72
CA SER A 264 6.44 -19.04 -9.59
C SER A 264 7.91 -19.43 -9.50
N GLU A 265 8.23 -20.69 -9.82
CA GLU A 265 9.61 -21.20 -9.80
C GLU A 265 10.56 -20.36 -10.66
N LYS A 266 10.08 -19.84 -11.80
CA LYS A 266 10.87 -18.96 -12.67
C LYS A 266 11.23 -17.64 -11.99
N GLU A 267 10.30 -17.07 -11.22
CA GLU A 267 10.52 -15.81 -10.50
C GLU A 267 11.47 -16.02 -9.32
N LEU A 268 11.31 -17.11 -8.57
CA LEU A 268 12.22 -17.49 -7.48
C LEU A 268 13.62 -17.80 -8.00
N THR A 269 13.73 -18.47 -9.15
CA THR A 269 15.00 -18.71 -9.84
C THR A 269 15.65 -17.42 -10.29
N LEU A 270 14.87 -16.42 -10.68
CA LEU A 270 15.41 -15.11 -11.01
C LEU A 270 15.89 -14.40 -9.75
N LEU A 271 15.12 -14.42 -8.65
CA LEU A 271 15.51 -13.81 -7.38
C LEU A 271 16.75 -14.49 -6.75
N SER A 272 16.91 -15.80 -6.93
CA SER A 272 18.07 -16.56 -6.42
C SER A 272 19.40 -16.14 -7.04
N SER A 273 19.36 -15.39 -8.15
CA SER A 273 20.56 -14.75 -8.70
C SER A 273 21.18 -13.72 -7.75
N PHE A 274 20.42 -13.19 -6.78
CA PHE A 274 20.90 -12.38 -5.67
C PHE A 274 21.59 -13.26 -4.60
N LYS A 275 22.74 -13.85 -4.94
CA LYS A 275 23.44 -14.85 -4.11
C LYS A 275 23.89 -14.37 -2.72
N LYS A 276 23.87 -13.07 -2.45
CA LYS A 276 24.35 -12.45 -1.19
C LYS A 276 23.23 -11.94 -0.28
N VAL A 277 21.98 -12.31 -0.55
CA VAL A 277 20.86 -12.02 0.34
C VAL A 277 21.08 -12.74 1.67
N ILE A 278 21.31 -11.96 2.72
CA ILE A 278 21.51 -12.43 4.10
C ILE A 278 20.27 -12.20 4.96
N SER A 279 19.37 -11.29 4.54
CA SER A 279 18.15 -10.92 5.25
C SER A 279 16.94 -10.99 4.33
N MET A 280 15.82 -11.50 4.84
CA MET A 280 14.55 -11.55 4.13
C MET A 280 13.41 -11.19 5.07
N THR A 281 12.47 -10.38 4.59
CA THR A 281 11.22 -10.07 5.26
C THR A 281 10.07 -10.50 4.35
N LEU A 282 9.15 -11.31 4.86
CA LEU A 282 7.89 -11.61 4.20
C LEU A 282 6.79 -10.74 4.82
N LEU A 283 6.17 -9.91 4.00
CA LEU A 283 5.09 -8.97 4.36
C LEU A 283 3.72 -9.59 4.07
N ASN A 284 2.68 -9.04 4.67
CA ASN A 284 1.29 -9.37 4.38
C ASN A 284 0.95 -10.87 4.47
N LEU A 285 1.57 -11.60 5.41
CA LEU A 285 1.29 -13.02 5.56
C LEU A 285 -0.10 -13.21 6.20
N THR A 286 -1.01 -13.86 5.50
CA THR A 286 -2.29 -14.32 6.07
C THR A 286 -2.21 -15.76 6.55
N TYR A 287 -1.37 -16.59 5.91
CA TYR A 287 -1.17 -18.00 6.26
C TYR A 287 0.29 -18.45 6.07
N ASP A 288 0.69 -19.51 6.77
CA ASP A 288 2.05 -20.07 6.72
C ASP A 288 2.39 -20.84 5.41
N LYS A 289 1.71 -20.54 4.30
CA LYS A 289 1.87 -21.33 3.08
C LYS A 289 3.17 -20.96 2.36
N ASN A 290 3.94 -21.99 2.01
CA ASN A 290 5.10 -21.93 1.11
C ASN A 290 6.31 -21.12 1.57
N ILE A 291 6.40 -20.68 2.83
CA ILE A 291 7.61 -19.99 3.36
C ILE A 291 8.86 -20.85 3.13
N CYS A 292 8.76 -22.16 3.31
CA CYS A 292 9.90 -23.07 3.22
C CYS A 292 10.56 -23.13 1.82
N GLN A 293 9.85 -22.76 0.75
CA GLN A 293 10.40 -22.80 -0.60
C GLN A 293 11.58 -21.84 -0.79
N TYR A 294 11.65 -20.76 0.00
CA TYR A 294 12.70 -19.75 -0.16
C TYR A 294 14.09 -20.27 0.28
N GLY A 295 14.16 -21.26 1.17
CA GLY A 295 15.43 -21.73 1.74
C GLY A 295 16.41 -22.28 0.71
N GLN A 296 15.92 -22.95 -0.33
CA GLN A 296 16.76 -23.47 -1.42
C GLN A 296 17.29 -22.38 -2.36
N TYR A 297 16.61 -21.23 -2.45
CA TYR A 297 16.98 -20.14 -3.36
C TYR A 297 17.97 -19.15 -2.73
N PHE A 298 18.03 -19.07 -1.39
CA PHE A 298 18.87 -18.10 -0.68
C PHE A 298 19.80 -18.79 0.33
N PRO A 299 20.89 -19.43 -0.14
CA PRO A 299 21.76 -20.24 0.71
C PRO A 299 22.58 -19.43 1.73
N GLU A 300 22.68 -18.11 1.60
CA GLU A 300 23.36 -17.21 2.55
C GLU A 300 22.38 -16.56 3.55
N LEU A 301 21.08 -16.91 3.48
CA LEU A 301 20.08 -16.33 4.36
C LEU A 301 20.37 -16.68 5.83
N THR A 302 20.56 -15.65 6.65
CA THR A 302 20.83 -15.79 8.09
C THR A 302 19.84 -15.03 8.95
N CYS A 303 19.03 -14.15 8.36
CA CYS A 303 17.97 -13.39 9.01
C CYS A 303 16.65 -13.57 8.25
N LEU A 304 15.59 -13.98 8.95
CA LEU A 304 14.25 -14.11 8.38
C LEU A 304 13.25 -13.38 9.29
N SER A 305 12.44 -12.50 8.70
CA SER A 305 11.37 -11.78 9.37
C SER A 305 10.04 -12.13 8.71
N LEU A 306 9.04 -12.48 9.50
CA LEU A 306 7.68 -12.79 9.03
C LEU A 306 6.72 -11.74 9.60
N CYS A 307 6.02 -11.01 8.74
CA CYS A 307 5.07 -9.99 9.12
C CYS A 307 3.67 -10.44 8.70
N TYR A 308 2.83 -10.74 9.69
CA TYR A 308 1.45 -11.17 9.52
C TYR A 308 0.51 -10.00 9.74
N ASP A 309 -0.46 -9.84 8.84
CA ASP A 309 -1.50 -8.81 8.97
C ASP A 309 -2.55 -9.21 10.02
N ASN A 310 -2.69 -10.52 10.25
CA ASN A 310 -3.68 -11.11 11.14
C ASN A 310 -3.03 -11.75 12.38
N GLU A 311 -3.87 -12.35 13.23
CA GLU A 311 -3.41 -13.18 14.33
C GLU A 311 -2.74 -14.46 13.82
N ILE A 312 -1.64 -14.85 14.46
CA ILE A 312 -0.91 -16.09 14.12
C ILE A 312 -1.31 -17.25 15.02
N ASN A 313 -1.56 -18.43 14.43
CA ASN A 313 -1.65 -19.68 15.17
C ASN A 313 -0.25 -20.21 15.49
N LEU A 314 0.12 -20.23 16.78
CA LEU A 314 1.47 -20.65 17.17
C LEU A 314 1.78 -22.13 16.83
N SER A 315 0.78 -22.97 16.57
CA SER A 315 1.00 -24.37 16.18
C SER A 315 1.63 -24.46 14.77
N ALA A 316 1.34 -23.48 13.92
CA ALA A 316 1.79 -23.43 12.55
C ALA A 316 3.31 -23.15 12.44
N PHE A 317 3.93 -22.58 13.49
CA PHE A 317 5.39 -22.45 13.59
C PHE A 317 6.14 -23.76 13.45
N SER A 318 5.56 -24.87 13.93
CA SER A 318 6.21 -26.17 13.79
C SER A 318 6.53 -26.44 12.33
N SER A 319 5.61 -26.14 11.40
CA SER A 319 5.79 -26.33 9.96
C SER A 319 6.92 -25.47 9.37
N ILE A 320 7.08 -24.22 9.83
CA ILE A 320 8.11 -23.29 9.37
C ILE A 320 9.50 -23.83 9.69
N PHE A 321 9.68 -24.40 10.88
CA PHE A 321 10.99 -24.89 11.33
C PHE A 321 11.36 -26.28 10.84
N ASN A 322 10.41 -27.02 10.25
CA ASN A 322 10.63 -28.39 9.78
C ASN A 322 11.48 -28.50 8.53
N GLN A 323 11.71 -27.40 7.83
CA GLN A 323 12.32 -27.41 6.51
C GLN A 323 13.49 -26.42 6.44
N LEU A 324 14.64 -26.90 5.97
CA LEU A 324 15.76 -26.21 5.28
C LEU A 324 16.20 -24.79 5.73
N TRP A 325 16.06 -24.44 7.02
CA TRP A 325 16.53 -23.15 7.54
C TRP A 325 17.77 -23.22 8.42
N GLU A 326 18.62 -24.25 8.30
CA GLU A 326 19.76 -24.54 9.20
C GLU A 326 20.77 -23.40 9.40
N LYS A 327 20.70 -22.33 8.60
CA LYS A 327 21.59 -21.15 8.70
C LYS A 327 20.95 -19.92 9.35
N ILE A 328 19.64 -19.91 9.59
CA ILE A 328 18.94 -18.76 10.16
C ILE A 328 19.37 -18.53 11.61
N ARG A 329 20.13 -17.46 11.84
CA ARG A 329 20.62 -17.05 13.17
C ARG A 329 19.71 -16.04 13.84
N ARG A 330 18.98 -15.24 13.06
CA ARG A 330 18.04 -14.22 13.54
C ARG A 330 16.67 -14.51 12.95
N PHE A 331 15.69 -14.70 13.81
CA PHE A 331 14.31 -14.95 13.40
C PHE A 331 13.40 -13.92 14.04
N GLU A 332 12.56 -13.28 13.23
CA GLU A 332 11.65 -12.24 13.68
C GLU A 332 10.23 -12.59 13.24
N ILE A 333 9.27 -12.33 14.11
CA ILE A 333 7.85 -12.36 13.76
C ILE A 333 7.25 -11.06 14.22
N ARG A 334 6.40 -10.50 13.36
CA ARG A 334 5.52 -9.38 13.65
C ARG A 334 4.11 -9.82 13.31
N CYS A 335 3.16 -9.61 14.20
CA CYS A 335 1.77 -10.00 13.96
C CYS A 335 0.81 -9.08 14.69
N ALA A 336 -0.43 -8.97 14.19
CA ALA A 336 -1.47 -8.22 14.86
C ALA A 336 -1.84 -8.84 16.22
N GLY A 337 -1.80 -10.17 16.32
CA GLY A 337 -2.02 -10.91 17.56
C GLY A 337 -1.65 -12.38 17.46
N THR A 338 -2.02 -13.19 18.45
CA THR A 338 -1.65 -14.61 18.54
C THR A 338 -2.80 -15.47 19.02
N LEU A 339 -3.15 -16.54 18.29
CA LEU A 339 -4.14 -17.51 18.73
C LEU A 339 -3.52 -18.55 19.68
N CYS A 340 -4.19 -18.83 20.81
CA CYS A 340 -3.71 -19.85 21.74
C CYS A 340 -4.02 -21.27 21.22
N THR A 341 -3.07 -22.19 21.37
CA THR A 341 -3.08 -23.50 20.69
C THR A 341 -3.79 -24.63 21.46
N HIS A 342 -4.46 -24.37 22.58
CA HIS A 342 -4.96 -25.43 23.46
C HIS A 342 -6.05 -26.33 22.85
N TYR A 343 -6.71 -25.90 21.77
CA TYR A 343 -7.70 -26.72 21.08
C TYR A 343 -7.10 -27.71 20.06
N ASP A 344 -5.86 -27.49 19.62
CA ASP A 344 -5.22 -28.30 18.58
C ASP A 344 -4.08 -29.14 19.15
N TYR A 345 -4.43 -30.38 19.52
CA TYR A 345 -3.53 -31.51 19.66
C TYR A 345 -2.40 -31.44 20.71
N ASP A 346 -2.11 -32.61 21.27
CA ASP A 346 -0.94 -32.85 22.10
C ASP A 346 0.35 -32.48 21.33
N MET A 347 0.85 -31.26 21.54
CA MET A 347 2.10 -30.77 20.96
C MET A 347 3.27 -31.73 21.21
N SER A 348 3.19 -32.62 22.22
CA SER A 348 4.21 -33.64 22.44
C SER A 348 4.37 -34.62 21.27
N GLN A 349 3.31 -34.84 20.47
CA GLN A 349 3.33 -35.68 19.27
C GLN A 349 4.04 -34.98 18.10
N LEU A 350 3.73 -33.70 17.86
CA LEU A 350 4.42 -32.89 16.84
C LEU A 350 5.91 -32.71 17.17
N VAL A 351 6.24 -32.64 18.46
CA VAL A 351 7.63 -32.49 18.95
C VAL A 351 8.56 -33.64 18.54
N LYS A 352 8.04 -34.85 18.32
CA LYS A 352 8.89 -36.00 17.95
C LYS A 352 9.27 -36.05 16.46
N LEU A 353 8.51 -35.38 15.60
CA LEU A 353 8.61 -35.58 14.14
C LEU A 353 9.57 -34.60 13.45
N TYR A 354 10.08 -33.62 14.18
CA TYR A 354 10.50 -32.37 13.56
C TYR A 354 11.90 -31.94 13.99
N LYS A 355 12.82 -31.86 13.01
CA LYS A 355 14.16 -31.32 13.17
C LYS A 355 14.07 -29.80 13.25
N PHE A 356 14.01 -29.26 14.46
CA PHE A 356 14.01 -27.83 14.64
C PHE A 356 15.37 -27.22 14.28
N ASN A 357 15.30 -25.99 13.78
CA ASN A 357 16.48 -25.22 13.42
C ASN A 357 17.31 -24.85 14.66
N PHE A 358 18.39 -25.59 14.88
CA PHE A 358 19.31 -25.33 15.97
C PHE A 358 20.13 -24.04 15.78
N SER A 359 20.11 -23.35 14.64
CA SER A 359 21.03 -22.22 14.41
C SER A 359 20.55 -20.87 14.95
N VAL A 360 19.27 -20.74 15.31
CA VAL A 360 18.69 -19.48 15.80
C VAL A 360 19.35 -19.07 17.11
N LYS A 361 19.90 -17.86 17.14
CA LYS A 361 20.56 -17.23 18.30
C LYS A 361 19.81 -16.00 18.82
N TYR A 362 19.04 -15.35 17.95
CA TYR A 362 18.24 -14.18 18.27
C TYR A 362 16.81 -14.39 17.77
N PHE A 363 15.84 -14.18 18.66
CA PHE A 363 14.42 -14.24 18.34
C PHE A 363 13.75 -12.94 18.75
N LEU A 364 13.08 -12.29 17.81
CA LEU A 364 12.22 -11.15 18.07
C LEU A 364 10.77 -11.52 17.81
N PHE A 365 9.90 -11.16 18.74
CA PHE A 365 8.47 -11.35 18.60
C PHE A 365 7.73 -10.06 18.92
N ASP A 366 7.18 -9.44 17.89
CA ASP A 366 6.45 -8.18 17.93
C ASP A 366 4.95 -8.47 17.75
N ILE A 367 4.18 -8.23 18.81
CA ILE A 367 2.77 -8.60 18.88
C ILE A 367 1.97 -7.32 19.13
N GLY A 368 1.08 -7.00 18.19
CA GLY A 368 0.23 -5.82 18.28
C GLY A 368 -0.68 -5.84 19.51
N GLN A 369 -1.46 -6.91 19.68
CA GLN A 369 -2.33 -7.15 20.83
C GLN A 369 -2.44 -8.65 21.12
N PHE A 370 -2.48 -9.06 22.37
CA PHE A 370 -2.95 -10.41 22.71
C PHE A 370 -4.48 -10.46 22.55
N PRO A 371 -5.06 -11.62 22.17
CA PRO A 371 -6.51 -11.72 21.99
C PRO A 371 -7.23 -11.33 23.27
N TRP A 372 -8.24 -10.47 23.15
CA TRP A 372 -9.10 -10.15 24.28
C TRP A 372 -9.85 -11.40 24.73
N ALA A 373 -10.05 -11.53 26.03
CA ALA A 373 -10.63 -12.70 26.70
C ALA A 373 -11.91 -13.26 26.04
N SER A 374 -12.69 -12.44 25.34
CA SER A 374 -13.98 -12.80 24.75
C SER A 374 -13.92 -13.83 23.60
N MET A 375 -12.76 -14.07 22.97
CA MET A 375 -12.66 -15.03 21.86
C MET A 375 -11.91 -16.33 22.21
N ASN A 376 -11.28 -16.43 23.38
CA ASN A 376 -10.54 -17.61 23.78
C ASN A 376 -10.91 -18.02 25.21
N ALA A 377 -11.76 -19.04 25.34
CA ALA A 377 -12.14 -19.65 26.63
C ALA A 377 -10.93 -20.11 27.47
N CYS A 378 -9.75 -20.21 26.86
CA CYS A 378 -8.53 -20.54 27.57
C CYS A 378 -7.92 -19.37 28.37
N TYR A 379 -8.13 -18.12 27.96
CA TYR A 379 -7.58 -16.96 28.68
C TYR A 379 -8.22 -16.81 30.06
N ASP A 380 -9.53 -17.04 30.14
CA ASP A 380 -10.28 -17.00 31.40
C ASP A 380 -9.80 -18.04 32.42
N ASN A 381 -9.28 -19.17 31.93
CA ASN A 381 -8.80 -20.27 32.78
C ASN A 381 -7.31 -20.15 33.13
N ASP A 382 -6.50 -19.61 32.22
CA ASP A 382 -5.06 -19.43 32.42
C ASP A 382 -4.51 -18.28 31.55
N PRO A 383 -4.34 -17.06 32.11
CA PRO A 383 -3.74 -15.93 31.38
C PRO A 383 -2.33 -16.22 30.84
N SER A 384 -1.62 -17.22 31.40
CA SER A 384 -0.29 -17.62 30.94
C SER A 384 -0.30 -18.59 29.74
N CYS A 385 -1.49 -18.98 29.26
CA CYS A 385 -1.73 -19.82 28.07
C CYS A 385 -0.82 -19.48 26.91
N CYS A 386 -0.89 -18.23 26.45
CA CYS A 386 -0.17 -17.81 25.27
C CYS A 386 1.35 -17.77 25.53
N LEU A 387 1.77 -17.27 26.69
CA LEU A 387 3.19 -17.29 27.06
C LEU A 387 3.75 -18.73 27.15
N LYS A 388 2.97 -19.70 27.63
CA LYS A 388 3.35 -21.12 27.62
C LYS A 388 3.51 -21.65 26.19
N SER A 389 2.59 -21.32 25.28
CA SER A 389 2.71 -21.71 23.86
C SER A 389 3.95 -21.07 23.21
N ILE A 390 4.19 -19.78 23.43
CA ILE A 390 5.37 -19.05 22.92
C ILE A 390 6.66 -19.69 23.44
N THR A 391 6.76 -19.88 24.77
CA THR A 391 7.94 -20.49 25.38
C THR A 391 8.14 -21.93 24.90
N SER A 392 7.08 -22.68 24.61
CA SER A 392 7.17 -24.03 24.03
C SER A 392 7.81 -24.03 22.63
N VAL A 393 7.48 -23.05 21.79
CA VAL A 393 8.13 -22.86 20.47
C VAL A 393 9.59 -22.46 20.65
N ILE A 394 9.88 -21.51 21.53
CA ILE A 394 11.25 -21.02 21.77
C ILE A 394 12.17 -22.12 22.32
N LYS A 395 11.67 -23.02 23.18
CA LYS A 395 12.45 -24.16 23.71
C LYS A 395 13.04 -25.04 22.62
N LYS A 396 12.51 -24.98 21.40
CA LYS A 396 13.03 -25.72 20.26
C LYS A 396 14.23 -25.06 19.58
N MET A 397 14.45 -23.77 19.85
CA MET A 397 15.60 -23.01 19.39
C MET A 397 16.79 -23.22 20.35
N PHE A 398 17.38 -24.42 20.38
CA PHE A 398 18.37 -24.82 21.40
C PHE A 398 19.57 -23.86 21.56
N ASN A 399 19.95 -23.13 20.48
CA ASN A 399 21.04 -22.17 20.51
C ASN A 399 20.62 -20.72 20.77
N ILE A 400 19.36 -20.50 21.17
CA ILE A 400 18.85 -19.17 21.46
C ILE A 400 19.67 -18.51 22.55
N GLN A 401 20.07 -17.25 22.31
CA GLN A 401 20.85 -16.43 23.23
C GLN A 401 20.11 -15.16 23.63
N TYR A 402 19.27 -14.64 22.75
CA TYR A 402 18.58 -13.36 22.92
C TYR A 402 17.11 -13.50 22.54
N LEU A 403 16.25 -13.10 23.46
CA LEU A 403 14.81 -12.98 23.25
C LEU A 403 14.44 -11.51 23.35
N HIS A 404 13.68 -11.02 22.37
CA HIS A 404 13.16 -9.67 22.36
C HIS A 404 11.67 -9.69 22.05
N PHE A 405 10.86 -9.32 23.02
CA PHE A 405 9.42 -9.18 22.85
C PHE A 405 9.09 -7.70 22.70
N ILE A 406 8.28 -7.35 21.71
CA ILE A 406 7.64 -6.05 21.59
C ILE A 406 6.14 -6.33 21.77
N ILE A 407 5.54 -5.75 22.79
CA ILE A 407 4.15 -6.03 23.17
C ILE A 407 3.39 -4.74 23.48
N ASN A 408 2.07 -4.83 23.47
CA ASN A 408 1.24 -3.78 24.02
C ASN A 408 1.46 -3.63 25.54
N THR A 409 1.43 -2.40 26.04
CA THR A 409 1.52 -2.10 27.47
C THR A 409 0.45 -2.82 28.30
N TYR A 410 -0.76 -3.02 27.76
CA TYR A 410 -1.84 -3.72 28.47
C TYR A 410 -1.55 -5.22 28.70
N ASP A 411 -0.67 -5.82 27.90
CA ASP A 411 -0.36 -7.25 27.94
C ASP A 411 0.83 -7.58 28.85
N ILE A 412 1.44 -6.57 29.49
CA ILE A 412 2.66 -6.76 30.30
C ILE A 412 2.47 -7.74 31.44
N GLU A 413 1.30 -7.78 32.07
CA GLU A 413 1.02 -8.67 33.21
C GLU A 413 1.14 -10.16 32.83
N ILE A 414 0.84 -10.53 31.59
CA ILE A 414 1.04 -11.89 31.06
C ILE A 414 2.52 -12.28 31.15
N PHE A 415 3.41 -11.33 30.85
CA PHE A 415 4.87 -11.51 30.84
C PHE A 415 5.49 -11.43 32.23
N LEU A 416 4.77 -10.96 33.24
CA LEU A 416 5.26 -10.90 34.62
C LEU A 416 5.08 -12.23 35.39
N ASN A 417 4.51 -13.26 34.76
CA ASN A 417 4.45 -14.60 35.34
C ASN A 417 5.83 -15.28 35.31
N ILE A 418 6.33 -15.67 36.49
CA ILE A 418 7.68 -16.20 36.68
C ILE A 418 7.88 -17.64 36.15
N ASN A 419 6.81 -18.44 36.18
CA ASN A 419 6.91 -19.88 35.95
C ASN A 419 7.32 -20.24 34.51
N PRO A 420 6.73 -19.64 33.45
CA PRO A 420 7.14 -19.91 32.08
C PRO A 420 8.61 -19.55 31.81
N TRP A 421 9.10 -18.44 32.38
CA TRP A 421 10.49 -18.01 32.21
C TRP A 421 11.47 -18.94 32.90
N GLY A 422 11.20 -19.36 34.15
CA GLY A 422 12.07 -20.31 34.87
C GLY A 422 12.26 -21.61 34.08
N ASN A 423 11.15 -22.17 33.58
CA ASN A 423 11.18 -23.37 32.75
C ASN A 423 11.94 -23.15 31.44
N LEU A 424 11.70 -22.03 30.76
CA LEU A 424 12.39 -21.69 29.51
C LEU A 424 13.90 -21.54 29.72
N VAL A 425 14.30 -20.88 30.81
CA VAL A 425 15.68 -20.64 31.19
C VAL A 425 16.42 -21.95 31.48
N ASN A 426 15.76 -22.86 32.19
CA ASN A 426 16.29 -24.19 32.46
C ASN A 426 16.53 -24.99 31.16
N ASP A 427 15.57 -24.93 30.23
CA ASP A 427 15.64 -25.70 28.99
C ASP A 427 16.59 -25.06 27.94
N CYS A 428 16.74 -23.72 27.95
CA CYS A 428 17.58 -22.97 27.03
C CYS A 428 18.91 -22.55 27.68
N PHE A 429 19.82 -23.50 27.86
CA PHE A 429 21.14 -23.30 28.51
C PHE A 429 22.06 -22.24 27.87
N ARG A 430 21.77 -21.78 26.64
CA ARG A 430 22.50 -20.68 25.97
C ARG A 430 21.85 -19.30 26.08
N LEU A 431 20.62 -19.22 26.58
CA LEU A 431 19.88 -17.97 26.73
C LEU A 431 20.58 -17.02 27.72
N LYS A 432 20.87 -15.80 27.26
CA LYS A 432 21.60 -14.78 28.02
C LYS A 432 20.73 -13.58 28.36
N ASN A 433 19.82 -13.21 27.46
CA ASN A 433 19.03 -12.00 27.62
C ASN A 433 17.56 -12.24 27.21
N ILE A 434 16.66 -11.74 28.05
CA ILE A 434 15.23 -11.65 27.80
C ILE A 434 14.87 -10.16 27.93
N LYS A 435 14.51 -9.55 26.82
CA LYS A 435 14.10 -8.15 26.76
C LYS A 435 12.62 -8.09 26.39
N ILE A 436 11.84 -7.34 27.17
CA ILE A 436 10.45 -7.01 26.86
C ILE A 436 10.41 -5.51 26.63
N GLN A 437 9.86 -5.10 25.51
CA GLN A 437 9.71 -3.72 25.09
C GLN A 437 8.22 -3.44 24.90
N THR A 438 7.76 -2.29 25.35
CA THR A 438 6.35 -1.89 25.26
C THR A 438 6.17 -0.70 24.34
N SER A 439 5.05 -0.68 23.61
CA SER A 439 4.74 0.35 22.61
C SER A 439 4.47 1.73 23.20
N GLU A 440 3.95 1.79 24.42
CA GLU A 440 3.63 3.05 25.10
C GLU A 440 4.50 3.26 26.34
N SER A 441 4.62 4.52 26.76
CA SER A 441 5.32 4.84 28.01
C SER A 441 4.60 4.21 29.19
N ILE A 442 5.19 3.18 29.78
CA ILE A 442 4.75 2.68 31.07
C ILE A 442 5.21 3.70 32.12
N VAL A 443 4.25 4.30 32.82
CA VAL A 443 4.56 4.96 34.10
C VAL A 443 5.18 3.87 34.98
N GLN A 444 6.49 3.94 35.20
CA GLN A 444 7.22 2.93 35.96
C GLN A 444 6.76 2.96 37.42
N SER A 445 5.68 2.24 37.71
CA SER A 445 5.21 2.05 39.06
C SER A 445 6.29 1.28 39.83
N GLU A 446 6.48 1.63 41.10
CA GLU A 446 7.36 0.87 41.98
C GLU A 446 6.95 -0.61 42.06
N GLU A 447 5.66 -0.90 41.83
CA GLU A 447 5.15 -2.25 41.70
C GLU A 447 5.76 -3.00 40.51
N LEU A 448 5.79 -2.40 39.32
CA LEU A 448 6.39 -3.01 38.14
C LEU A 448 7.89 -3.27 38.37
N LYS A 449 8.63 -2.28 38.89
CA LYS A 449 10.05 -2.45 39.23
C LYS A 449 10.27 -3.62 40.20
N ARG A 450 9.43 -3.75 41.23
CA ARG A 450 9.46 -4.86 42.18
C ARG A 450 9.17 -6.20 41.51
N LYS A 451 8.15 -6.30 40.64
CA LYS A 451 7.85 -7.53 39.88
C LYS A 451 9.02 -7.93 38.97
N VAL A 452 9.62 -6.98 38.23
CA VAL A 452 10.81 -7.24 37.41
C VAL A 452 11.99 -7.74 38.26
N CYS A 453 12.23 -7.12 39.41
CA CYS A 453 13.28 -7.54 40.35
C CYS A 453 13.06 -8.96 40.87
N ASN A 454 11.82 -9.31 41.22
CA ASN A 454 11.45 -10.66 41.66
C ASN A 454 11.70 -11.70 40.57
N ILE A 455 11.30 -11.42 39.33
CA ILE A 455 11.56 -12.31 38.18
C ILE A 455 13.07 -12.47 37.99
N GLN A 456 13.81 -11.37 37.93
CA GLN A 456 15.27 -11.40 37.78
C GLN A 456 15.95 -12.25 38.86
N THR A 457 15.52 -12.10 40.12
CA THR A 457 16.04 -12.86 41.26
C THR A 457 15.77 -14.36 41.11
N ALA A 458 14.55 -14.75 40.75
CA ALA A 458 14.22 -16.16 40.53
C ALA A 458 14.94 -16.75 39.32
N LEU A 459 15.11 -16.00 38.24
CA LEU A 459 15.89 -16.44 37.09
C LEU A 459 17.37 -16.60 37.43
N HIS A 460 17.92 -15.76 38.32
CA HIS A 460 19.29 -15.90 38.84
C HIS A 460 19.47 -17.14 39.71
N ALA A 461 18.43 -17.59 40.42
CA ALA A 461 18.47 -18.85 41.14
C ALA A 461 18.65 -20.06 40.20
N VAL A 462 18.15 -19.98 38.96
CA VAL A 462 18.38 -21.00 37.92
C VAL A 462 19.71 -20.76 37.19
N ARG A 463 20.01 -19.51 36.82
CA ARG A 463 21.25 -19.11 36.12
C ARG A 463 21.57 -17.64 36.32
N GLN A 464 22.65 -17.38 37.08
CA GLN A 464 23.09 -16.04 37.47
C GLN A 464 23.45 -15.09 36.30
N THR A 465 23.78 -15.63 35.13
CA THR A 465 24.24 -14.81 33.99
C THR A 465 23.10 -14.22 33.15
N ILE A 466 21.83 -14.56 33.45
CA ILE A 466 20.69 -14.06 32.67
C ILE A 466 20.39 -12.62 33.01
N LYS A 467 20.12 -11.83 31.96
CA LYS A 467 19.51 -10.52 32.05
C LYS A 467 18.04 -10.59 31.65
N PHE A 468 17.17 -10.02 32.49
CA PHE A 468 15.75 -9.84 32.23
C PHE A 468 15.45 -8.34 32.34
N GLN A 469 14.97 -7.74 31.25
CA GLN A 469 14.79 -6.29 31.15
C GLN A 469 13.42 -5.96 30.59
N ILE A 470 12.78 -4.94 31.15
CA ILE A 470 11.59 -4.31 30.58
C ILE A 470 11.92 -2.87 30.23
N CYS A 471 11.62 -2.43 29.02
CA CYS A 471 11.79 -1.04 28.57
C CYS A 471 10.58 -0.54 27.78
N THR A 472 10.53 0.77 27.57
CA THR A 472 9.57 1.45 26.68
C THR A 472 10.26 1.77 25.35
N LEU A 473 9.49 1.85 24.26
CA LEU A 473 9.96 2.26 22.93
C LEU A 473 10.56 3.67 22.90
#